data_AF-A0A2D4TFE9-F1
#
_entry.id   AF-A0A2D4TFE9-F1
#
_cell.length_a   1.000
_cell.length_b   1.000
_cell.length_c   1.000
_cell.angle_alpha   90.00
_cell.angle_beta   90.00
_cell.angle_gamma   90.00
#
_symmetry.space_group_name_H-M   'P 1'
#
loop_
_entity.id
_entity.type
_entity.pdbx_description
1 polymer ?
#
loop_
_entity_poly.entity_id
_entity_poly.type
_entity_poly.pdbx_seq_one_letter_code
_entity_poly.pdbx_strand_id
1 'polypeptide(L)'
;MATLAFDSLRYARRLREAGVPEPQADAQAELMAEAFGFYADNIVTRDYLDAVLRAGFGEQAQRFERIETRLNTLEARLDTLDARLDKLDARFDKFDARLEKLEPLRIQATLHSFMLGLIVVVQVVPQLQAWLVH
;
A
#
# COMPACT_ATOMS: atom_id res chain seq x y z
N MET A 1 -6.26 8.65 -44.61
CA MET A 1 -6.14 7.18 -44.61
C MET A 1 -6.04 6.72 -46.05
N ALA A 2 -4.98 6.01 -46.44
CA ALA A 2 -4.97 5.32 -47.73
C ALA A 2 -5.88 4.09 -47.56
N THR A 3 -7.14 4.22 -47.96
CA THR A 3 -8.01 3.06 -48.10
C THR A 3 -7.37 2.18 -49.17
N LEU A 4 -6.84 1.03 -48.75
CA LEU A 4 -6.51 -0.06 -49.68
C LEU A 4 -7.84 -0.61 -50.19
N ALA A 5 -8.48 0.13 -51.09
CA ALA A 5 -9.69 -0.30 -51.76
C ALA A 5 -9.28 -1.47 -52.68
N PHE A 6 -9.76 -2.66 -52.37
CA PHE A 6 -9.59 -3.81 -53.24
C PHE A 6 -10.35 -3.56 -54.55
N ASP A 7 -9.61 -3.38 -55.65
CA ASP A 7 -10.17 -3.13 -56.98
C ASP A 7 -10.58 -4.45 -57.63
N SER A 8 -11.85 -4.84 -57.39
CA SER A 8 -12.43 -6.09 -57.90
C SER A 8 -12.45 -6.16 -59.43
N LEU A 9 -12.66 -5.02 -60.11
CA LEU A 9 -12.66 -4.96 -61.58
C LEU A 9 -11.27 -5.17 -62.18
N ARG A 10 -10.23 -4.67 -61.53
CA ARG A 10 -8.83 -4.95 -61.92
C ARG A 10 -8.44 -6.38 -61.63
N TYR A 11 -8.99 -6.98 -60.56
CA TYR A 11 -8.76 -8.37 -60.22
C TYR A 11 -9.44 -9.34 -61.22
N ALA A 12 -10.71 -9.13 -61.55
CA ALA A 12 -11.44 -9.90 -62.56
C ALA A 12 -10.76 -9.81 -63.94
N ARG A 13 -10.30 -8.62 -64.34
CA ARG A 13 -9.52 -8.44 -65.59
C ARG A 13 -8.29 -9.34 -65.65
N ARG A 14 -7.49 -9.40 -64.58
CA ARG A 14 -6.30 -10.25 -64.53
C ARG A 14 -6.62 -11.74 -64.55
N LEU A 15 -7.74 -12.16 -63.95
CA LEU A 15 -8.19 -13.55 -64.02
C LEU A 15 -8.59 -13.96 -65.44
N ARG A 16 -9.28 -13.10 -66.17
CA ARG A 16 -9.62 -13.32 -67.58
C ARG A 16 -8.38 -13.40 -68.47
N GLU A 17 -7.40 -12.51 -68.25
CA GLU A 17 -6.12 -12.54 -68.95
C GLU A 17 -5.32 -13.83 -68.66
N ALA A 18 -5.51 -14.44 -67.48
CA ALA A 18 -4.93 -15.73 -67.13
C ALA A 18 -5.69 -16.94 -67.68
N GLY A 19 -6.76 -16.74 -68.46
CA GLY A 19 -7.55 -17.79 -69.10
C GLY A 19 -8.74 -18.31 -68.29
N VAL A 20 -9.11 -17.65 -67.19
CA VAL A 20 -10.32 -18.00 -66.42
C VAL A 20 -11.56 -17.51 -67.16
N PRO A 21 -12.60 -18.34 -67.34
CA PRO A 21 -13.86 -17.94 -67.97
C PRO A 21 -14.48 -16.72 -67.29
N GLU A 22 -15.04 -15.79 -68.07
CA GLU A 22 -15.66 -14.55 -67.57
C GLU A 22 -16.54 -14.72 -66.33
N PRO A 23 -17.53 -15.63 -66.32
CA PRO A 23 -18.41 -15.79 -65.15
C PRO A 23 -17.68 -16.31 -63.90
N GLN A 24 -16.56 -17.03 -64.07
CA GLN A 24 -15.75 -17.48 -62.93
C GLN A 24 -14.82 -16.38 -62.42
N ALA A 25 -14.26 -15.56 -63.32
CA ALA A 25 -13.40 -14.45 -62.96
C ALA A 25 -14.16 -13.37 -62.17
N ASP A 26 -15.39 -13.06 -62.59
CA ASP A 26 -16.25 -12.09 -61.92
C ASP A 26 -16.70 -12.61 -60.55
N ALA A 27 -17.16 -13.87 -60.48
CA ALA A 27 -17.55 -14.50 -59.22
C ALA A 27 -16.39 -14.56 -58.21
N GLN A 28 -15.17 -14.88 -58.65
CA GLN A 28 -13.99 -14.86 -57.78
C GLN A 28 -13.63 -13.45 -57.30
N ALA A 29 -13.75 -12.44 -58.16
CA ALA A 29 -13.49 -11.06 -57.78
C ALA A 29 -14.49 -10.52 -56.77
N GLU A 30 -15.76 -10.90 -56.93
CA GLU A 30 -16.85 -10.55 -56.02
C GLU A 30 -16.64 -11.20 -54.64
N LEU A 31 -16.39 -12.50 -54.59
CA LEU A 31 -16.12 -13.21 -53.33
C LEU A 31 -14.86 -12.69 -52.62
N MET A 32 -13.81 -12.32 -53.36
CA MET A 32 -12.61 -11.72 -52.78
C MET A 32 -12.86 -10.31 -52.25
N ALA A 33 -13.68 -9.51 -52.93
CA ALA A 33 -14.07 -8.18 -52.46
C ALA A 33 -14.93 -8.27 -51.19
N GLU A 34 -15.85 -9.24 -51.14
CA GLU A 34 -16.70 -9.50 -49.97
C GLU A 34 -15.87 -9.95 -48.76
N ALA A 35 -14.93 -10.89 -48.96
CA ALA A 35 -13.99 -11.31 -47.92
C ALA A 35 -13.14 -10.13 -47.42
N PHE A 36 -12.60 -9.30 -48.32
CA PHE A 36 -11.82 -8.11 -47.94
C PHE A 36 -12.65 -7.08 -47.17
N GLY A 37 -13.90 -6.87 -47.56
CA GLY A 37 -14.84 -6.01 -46.82
C GLY A 37 -15.03 -6.48 -45.38
N PHE A 38 -15.23 -7.80 -45.18
CA PHE A 38 -15.35 -8.40 -43.86
C PHE A 38 -14.08 -8.24 -43.00
N TYR A 39 -12.89 -8.38 -43.58
CA TYR A 39 -11.63 -8.19 -42.86
C TYR A 39 -11.29 -6.72 -42.60
N ALA A 40 -11.60 -5.82 -43.52
CA ALA A 40 -11.35 -4.39 -43.38
C ALA A 40 -12.18 -3.79 -42.22
N ASP A 41 -13.41 -4.25 -42.04
CA ASP A 41 -14.29 -3.81 -40.94
C ASP A 41 -13.81 -4.29 -39.57
N ASN A 42 -13.10 -5.41 -39.52
CA ASN A 42 -12.53 -5.98 -38.29
C ASN A 42 -11.06 -5.56 -38.04
N ILE A 43 -10.47 -4.73 -38.90
CA ILE A 43 -9.08 -4.29 -38.73
C ILE A 43 -8.99 -3.21 -37.66
N VAL A 44 -8.13 -3.46 -36.68
CA VAL A 44 -7.73 -2.46 -35.69
C VAL A 44 -6.81 -1.44 -36.36
N THR A 45 -7.25 -0.18 -36.42
CA THR A 45 -6.44 0.89 -37.01
C THR A 45 -5.36 1.40 -36.06
N ARG A 46 -4.31 2.00 -36.61
CA ARG A 46 -3.27 2.67 -35.82
C ARG A 46 -3.87 3.74 -34.90
N ASP A 47 -4.80 4.55 -35.43
CA ASP A 47 -5.43 5.63 -34.67
C ASP A 47 -6.27 5.09 -33.50
N TYR A 48 -6.98 3.97 -33.71
CA TYR A 48 -7.70 3.29 -32.64
C TYR A 48 -6.76 2.78 -31.55
N LEU A 49 -5.66 2.11 -31.93
CA LEU A 49 -4.64 1.65 -30.97
C LEU A 49 -4.05 2.82 -30.18
N ASP A 50 -3.71 3.91 -30.86
CA ASP A 50 -3.18 5.13 -30.24
C ASP A 50 -4.17 5.73 -29.23
N ALA A 51 -5.47 5.74 -29.57
CA ALA A 51 -6.52 6.23 -28.68
C ALA A 51 -6.71 5.33 -27.45
N VAL A 52 -6.79 4.01 -27.64
CA VAL A 52 -6.94 3.03 -26.55
C VAL A 52 -5.73 3.06 -25.63
N LEU A 53 -4.52 3.11 -26.19
CA LEU A 53 -3.28 3.17 -25.41
C LEU A 53 -3.20 4.48 -24.62
N ARG A 54 -3.49 5.63 -25.23
CA ARG A 54 -3.54 6.92 -24.48
C ARG A 54 -4.56 6.88 -23.36
N ALA A 55 -5.74 6.32 -23.59
CA ALA A 55 -6.77 6.19 -22.57
C ALA A 55 -6.30 5.29 -21.41
N GLY A 56 -5.74 4.11 -21.73
CA GLY A 56 -5.23 3.16 -20.73
C GLY A 56 -4.08 3.75 -19.90
N PHE A 57 -3.10 4.38 -20.55
CA PHE A 57 -2.00 5.04 -19.83
C PHE A 57 -2.48 6.27 -19.04
N GLY A 58 -3.49 7.00 -19.53
CA GLY A 58 -4.11 8.11 -18.80
C GLY A 58 -4.80 7.65 -17.51
N GLU A 59 -5.61 6.59 -17.58
CA GLU A 59 -6.23 5.99 -16.39
C GLU A 59 -5.16 5.49 -15.41
N GLN A 60 -4.12 4.84 -15.92
CA GLN A 60 -3.04 4.33 -15.09
C GLN A 60 -2.26 5.46 -14.39
N ALA A 61 -2.00 6.57 -15.08
CA ALA A 61 -1.38 7.76 -14.50
C ALA A 61 -2.22 8.34 -13.35
N GLN A 62 -3.54 8.45 -13.52
CA GLN A 62 -4.44 8.91 -12.45
C GLN A 62 -4.45 7.96 -11.25
N ARG A 63 -4.38 6.64 -11.49
CA ARG A 63 -4.25 5.67 -10.39
C ARG A 63 -2.94 5.84 -9.63
N PHE A 64 -1.84 6.11 -10.32
CA PHE A 64 -0.54 6.36 -9.70
C PHE A 64 -0.54 7.65 -8.87
N GLU A 65 -1.11 8.74 -9.38
CA GLU A 65 -1.27 10.00 -8.64
C GLU A 65 -2.10 9.80 -7.36
N ARG A 66 -3.16 8.99 -7.44
CA ARG A 66 -3.95 8.62 -6.25
C ARG A 66 -3.16 7.76 -5.25
N ILE A 67 -2.25 6.92 -5.72
CA ILE A 67 -1.36 6.15 -4.82
C ILE A 67 -0.36 7.08 -4.14
N GLU A 68 0.26 7.98 -4.90
CA GLU A 68 1.24 8.95 -4.41
C GLU A 68 0.64 9.87 -3.33
N THR A 69 -0.57 10.40 -3.55
CA THR A 69 -1.28 11.20 -2.53
C THR A 69 -1.57 10.43 -1.25
N ARG A 70 -1.90 9.13 -1.35
CA ARG A 70 -2.09 8.27 -0.18
C ARG A 70 -0.77 7.98 0.54
N LEU A 71 0.33 7.81 -0.19
CA LEU A 71 1.65 7.62 0.40
C LEU A 71 2.10 8.88 1.16
N ASN A 72 1.96 10.07 0.58
CA ASN A 72 2.26 11.33 1.27
C ASN A 72 1.42 11.50 2.55
N THR A 73 0.16 11.06 2.52
CA THR A 73 -0.71 11.06 3.71
C THR A 73 -0.22 10.07 4.77
N LEU A 74 0.29 8.90 4.38
CA LEU A 74 0.85 7.92 5.29
C LEU A 74 2.16 8.41 5.92
N GLU A 75 3.04 9.04 5.14
CA GLU A 75 4.27 9.66 5.64
C GLU A 75 3.97 10.70 6.73
N ALA A 76 3.06 11.64 6.48
CA ALA A 76 2.66 12.63 7.49
C ALA A 76 2.06 12.01 8.77
N ARG A 77 1.39 10.86 8.66
CA ARG A 77 0.89 10.11 9.81
C ARG A 77 2.01 9.44 10.58
N LEU A 78 3.03 8.93 9.90
CA LEU A 78 4.23 8.36 10.54
C LEU A 78 5.00 9.43 11.30
N ASP A 79 5.24 10.60 10.70
CA ASP A 79 5.86 11.73 11.40
C ASP A 79 5.10 12.13 12.67
N THR A 80 3.76 12.10 12.60
CA THR A 80 2.90 12.36 13.76
C THR A 80 3.02 11.28 14.83
N LEU A 81 3.20 10.02 14.44
CA LEU A 81 3.40 8.91 15.38
C LEU A 81 4.77 9.01 16.06
N ASP A 82 5.83 9.31 15.31
CA ASP A 82 7.17 9.51 15.85
C ASP A 82 7.18 10.64 16.90
N ALA A 83 6.57 11.78 16.58
CA ALA A 83 6.44 12.89 17.53
C ALA A 83 5.59 12.54 18.78
N ARG A 84 4.69 11.55 18.70
CA ARG A 84 3.96 11.04 19.87
C ARG A 84 4.80 10.08 20.69
N LEU A 85 5.62 9.25 20.05
CA LEU A 85 6.57 8.35 20.72
C LEU A 85 7.61 9.16 21.49
N ASP A 86 8.19 10.19 20.90
CA ASP A 86 9.12 11.11 21.60
C ASP A 86 8.50 11.71 22.87
N LYS A 87 7.22 12.07 22.80
CA LYS A 87 6.48 12.59 23.96
C LYS A 87 6.21 11.51 25.01
N LEU A 88 6.01 10.27 24.61
CA LEU A 88 5.86 9.14 25.54
C LEU A 88 7.18 8.84 26.24
N ASP A 89 8.29 8.80 25.50
CA ASP A 89 9.63 8.61 26.06
C ASP A 89 9.96 9.70 27.09
N ALA A 90 9.75 10.97 26.74
CA ALA A 90 9.94 12.08 27.68
C ALA A 90 9.00 12.02 28.92
N ARG A 91 7.86 11.34 28.83
CA ARG A 91 6.99 11.09 30.00
C ARG A 91 7.52 9.93 30.85
N PHE A 92 8.04 8.88 30.22
CA PHE A 92 8.69 7.78 30.93
C PHE A 92 9.93 8.25 31.67
N ASP A 93 10.79 9.07 31.07
CA ASP A 93 11.94 9.69 31.75
C ASP A 93 11.52 10.44 33.03
N LYS A 94 10.38 11.15 32.96
CA LYS A 94 9.82 11.85 34.14
C LYS A 94 9.27 10.90 35.19
N PHE A 95 8.73 9.76 34.79
CA PHE A 95 8.29 8.73 35.73
C PHE A 95 9.49 8.09 36.43
N ASP A 96 10.54 7.75 35.67
CA ASP A 96 11.77 7.18 36.22
C ASP A 96 12.42 8.14 37.22
N ALA A 97 12.55 9.43 36.88
CA ALA A 97 13.07 10.45 37.79
C ALA A 97 12.21 10.62 39.07
N ARG A 98 10.91 10.33 39.02
CA ARG A 98 10.04 10.34 40.22
C ARG A 98 10.25 9.08 41.06
N LEU A 99 10.43 7.92 40.43
CA LEU A 99 10.71 6.66 41.12
C LEU A 99 12.06 6.71 41.84
N GLU A 100 13.08 7.27 41.21
CA GLU A 100 14.40 7.47 41.80
C GLU A 100 14.34 8.31 43.09
N LYS A 101 13.43 9.29 43.16
CA LYS A 101 13.19 10.07 44.39
C LYS A 101 12.49 9.29 45.50
N LEU A 102 11.74 8.24 45.17
CA LEU A 102 11.02 7.42 46.14
C LEU A 102 11.89 6.29 46.72
N GLU A 103 12.91 5.85 45.98
CA GLU A 103 13.84 4.80 46.41
C GLU A 103 14.51 5.07 47.76
N PRO A 104 15.10 6.26 48.04
CA PRO A 104 15.71 6.53 49.34
C PRO A 104 14.68 6.59 50.47
N LEU A 105 13.47 7.09 50.22
CA LEU A 105 12.39 7.12 51.21
C LEU A 105 11.94 5.72 51.60
N ARG A 106 11.91 4.79 50.64
CA ARG A 106 11.56 3.39 50.91
C ARG A 106 12.61 2.71 51.78
N ILE A 107 13.89 2.94 51.51
CA ILE A 107 15.01 2.44 52.32
C ILE A 107 14.97 3.05 53.72
N GLN A 108 14.72 4.37 53.82
CA GLN A 108 14.60 5.05 55.10
C GLN A 108 13.42 4.52 55.92
N ALA A 109 12.25 4.30 55.32
CA ALA A 109 11.08 3.79 56.01
C ALA A 109 11.28 2.35 56.52
N THR A 110 11.91 1.49 55.73
CA THR A 110 12.26 0.13 56.18
C THR A 110 13.25 0.18 57.35
N LEU A 111 14.30 1.01 57.27
CA LEU A 111 15.25 1.19 58.36
C LEU A 111 14.55 1.64 59.67
N HIS A 112 13.68 2.65 59.59
CA HIS A 112 12.94 3.12 60.77
C HIS A 112 12.01 2.05 61.35
N SER A 113 11.32 1.28 60.52
CA SER A 113 10.46 0.18 60.97
C SER A 113 11.27 -0.87 61.74
N PHE A 114 12.46 -1.25 61.23
CA PHE A 114 13.37 -2.15 61.94
C PHE A 114 13.87 -1.56 63.27
N MET A 115 14.26 -0.28 63.28
CA MET A 115 14.73 0.40 64.50
C MET A 115 13.64 0.45 65.58
N LEU A 116 12.40 0.76 65.22
CA LEU A 116 11.27 0.76 66.15
C LEU A 116 11.02 -0.64 66.72
N GLY A 117 11.05 -1.68 65.89
CA GLY A 117 10.95 -3.06 66.34
C GLY A 117 12.04 -3.43 67.35
N LEU A 118 13.30 -3.06 67.06
CA LEU A 118 14.42 -3.28 67.97
C LEU A 118 14.26 -2.51 69.29
N ILE A 119 13.82 -1.25 69.24
CA ILE A 119 13.54 -0.45 70.45
C ILE A 119 12.46 -1.13 71.29
N VAL A 120 11.37 -1.60 70.69
CA VAL A 120 10.30 -2.31 71.39
C VAL A 120 10.85 -3.57 72.05
N VAL A 121 11.64 -4.39 71.35
CA VAL A 121 12.27 -5.58 71.91
C VAL A 121 13.16 -5.23 73.10
N VAL A 122 14.05 -4.23 72.96
CA VAL A 122 14.98 -3.82 74.02
C VAL A 122 14.25 -3.26 75.24
N GLN A 123 13.15 -2.54 75.07
CA GLN A 123 12.42 -1.90 76.18
C GLN A 123 11.41 -2.84 76.85
N VAL A 124 10.71 -3.67 76.08
CA VAL A 124 9.58 -4.47 76.58
C VAL A 124 10.04 -5.81 77.16
N VAL A 125 11.04 -6.47 76.55
CA VAL A 125 11.56 -7.76 77.04
C VAL A 125 12.05 -7.71 78.48
N PRO A 126 12.89 -6.74 78.92
CA PRO A 126 13.35 -6.71 80.31
C PRO A 126 12.22 -6.42 81.30
N GLN A 127 11.20 -5.64 80.90
CA GLN A 127 10.02 -5.44 81.73
C GLN A 127 9.24 -6.74 81.92
N LEU A 128 9.04 -7.53 80.86
CA LEU A 128 8.38 -8.83 80.95
C LEU A 128 9.18 -9.84 81.79
N GLN A 129 10.51 -9.84 81.69
CA GLN A 129 11.37 -10.67 82.53
C GLN A 129 11.28 -10.29 84.01
N ALA A 130 11.21 -9.00 84.33
CA ALA A 130 11.05 -8.54 85.71
C ALA A 130 9.72 -9.00 86.33
N TRP A 131 8.65 -9.08 85.54
CA TRP A 131 7.34 -9.59 85.98
C TRP A 131 7.29 -11.11 86.14
N LEU A 132 8.07 -11.87 85.35
CA LEU A 132 8.11 -13.34 85.42
C LEU A 132 9.00 -13.88 86.55
N VAL A 133 9.86 -13.04 87.14
CA VAL A 133 10.82 -13.41 88.21
C VAL A 133 10.32 -12.99 89.61
N HIS A 134 9.13 -12.40 89.72
CA HIS A 134 8.39 -12.19 90.98
C HIS A 134 7.21 -13.15 91.08
#